data_AF-A0A950UQK2-F1
#
_entry.id   AF-A0A950UQK2-F1
#
_cell.length_a   1.000
_cell.length_b   1.000
_cell.length_c   1.000
_cell.angle_alpha   90.00
_cell.angle_beta   90.00
_cell.angle_gamma   90.00
#
_symmetry.space_group_name_H-M   'P 1'
#
loop_
_entity.id
_entity.type
_entity.pdbx_description
1 polymer ?
#
loop_
_entity_poly.entity_id
_entity_poly.type
_entity_poly.pdbx_seq_one_letter_code
_entity_poly.pdbx_strand_id
1 'polypeptide(L)'
;MSRTATGAVFLSALVALIVGPELGFGPITASSRADARPHVVPQATVVVLVPPFIPQPAAPPAPPPPPQAAAAPRPAATVATGDVWARLRACESPTNGGTRYRGYYQFSAATWASAGGTGDPAGASLEEQTARAQTLAARSDPYHQWPVCWPRAVRG
;
A
#
# COMPACT_ATOMS: atom_id res chain seq x y z
N MET A 1 6.94 48.48 -31.41
CA MET A 1 7.81 49.64 -31.11
C MET A 1 7.26 50.31 -29.85
N SER A 2 8.12 50.51 -28.83
CA SER A 2 7.97 51.36 -27.62
C SER A 2 6.96 50.90 -26.53
N ARG A 3 7.39 50.44 -25.33
CA ARG A 3 7.93 51.13 -24.12
C ARG A 3 6.86 52.06 -23.49
N THR A 4 6.47 52.06 -22.21
CA THR A 4 7.18 52.06 -20.89
C THR A 4 6.11 51.93 -19.76
N ALA A 5 6.15 50.98 -18.82
CA ALA A 5 6.59 51.01 -17.40
C ALA A 5 5.88 51.99 -16.42
N THR A 6 5.54 51.50 -15.20
CA THR A 6 5.52 52.09 -13.82
C THR A 6 4.45 51.33 -13.01
N GLY A 7 4.66 50.61 -11.89
CA GLY A 7 5.68 50.60 -10.86
C GLY A 7 5.04 50.92 -9.51
N ALA A 8 5.08 50.00 -8.51
CA ALA A 8 5.10 50.32 -7.07
C ALA A 8 5.13 49.04 -6.21
N VAL A 9 6.34 48.68 -5.78
CA VAL A 9 6.65 47.72 -4.71
C VAL A 9 6.68 48.52 -3.41
N PHE A 10 5.88 48.16 -2.41
CA PHE A 10 5.99 48.76 -1.06
C PHE A 10 6.78 47.82 -0.15
N LEU A 11 8.10 48.01 -0.15
CA LEU A 11 8.96 47.68 0.99
C LEU A 11 8.66 48.67 2.12
N SER A 12 8.39 48.17 3.33
CA SER A 12 8.48 48.98 4.55
C SER A 12 9.59 48.39 5.41
N ALA A 13 10.78 48.96 5.27
CA ALA A 13 11.84 48.89 6.27
C ALA A 13 11.83 50.22 7.03
N LEU A 14 11.76 50.16 8.35
CA LEU A 14 12.04 51.30 9.21
C LEU A 14 13.14 50.88 10.18
N VAL A 15 14.35 51.29 9.83
CA VAL A 15 15.57 51.22 10.62
C VAL A 15 15.56 52.41 11.58
N ALA A 16 15.57 52.15 12.88
CA ALA A 16 15.89 53.15 13.90
C ALA A 16 17.28 52.83 14.45
N LEU A 17 18.28 53.61 14.01
CA LEU A 17 19.63 53.66 14.56
C LEU A 17 19.68 54.76 15.63
N ILE A 18 20.03 54.42 16.87
CA ILE A 18 20.49 55.37 17.90
C ILE A 18 21.74 54.77 18.57
N VAL A 19 22.91 55.23 18.10
CA VAL A 19 24.11 55.70 18.83
C VAL A 19 24.36 55.17 20.27
N GLY A 20 25.50 54.48 20.49
CA GLY A 20 26.15 54.22 21.81
C GLY A 20 26.94 55.44 22.35
N PRO A 21 27.85 55.36 23.36
CA PRO A 21 28.56 54.19 23.91
C PRO A 21 28.73 54.18 25.47
N GLU A 22 29.53 53.23 25.96
CA GLU A 22 30.20 53.14 27.27
C GLU A 22 29.34 52.98 28.54
N LEU A 23 29.41 51.80 29.17
CA LEU A 23 30.09 51.58 30.45
C LEU A 23 29.90 50.12 30.91
N GLY A 24 31.01 49.37 31.00
CA GLY A 24 31.10 48.24 31.94
C GLY A 24 31.20 46.83 31.36
N PHE A 25 32.22 46.55 30.56
CA PHE A 25 32.72 45.17 30.42
C PHE A 25 33.91 44.95 31.36
N GLY A 26 33.65 44.38 32.53
CA GLY A 26 34.63 43.60 33.29
C GLY A 26 34.49 42.11 32.95
N PRO A 27 35.58 41.32 32.90
CA PRO A 27 35.50 39.92 32.53
C PRO A 27 35.03 39.08 33.74
N ILE A 28 33.80 38.56 33.68
CA ILE A 28 33.40 37.46 34.57
C ILE A 28 33.81 36.16 33.90
N THR A 29 34.98 35.66 34.28
CA THR A 29 35.34 34.25 34.16
C THR A 29 34.35 33.44 35.00
N ALA A 30 33.24 33.02 34.39
CA ALA A 30 32.34 32.03 34.97
C ALA A 30 32.28 30.83 34.02
N SER A 31 33.14 29.87 34.30
CA SER A 31 33.05 28.49 33.82
C SER A 31 31.70 27.93 34.28
N SER A 32 30.68 28.09 33.43
CA SER A 32 29.39 27.43 33.60
C SER A 32 29.58 25.97 33.21
N ARG A 33 29.79 25.11 34.22
CA ARG A 33 29.63 23.67 34.06
C ARG A 33 28.30 23.42 33.35
N ALA A 34 28.35 22.65 32.26
CA ALA A 34 27.17 22.16 31.59
C ALA A 34 26.30 21.42 32.62
N ASP A 35 25.19 22.04 33.01
CA ASP A 35 24.14 21.38 33.76
C ASP A 35 23.49 20.39 32.79
N ALA A 36 23.93 19.14 32.85
CA ALA A 36 23.37 18.02 32.10
C ALA A 36 21.98 17.69 32.67
N ARG A 37 20.99 18.57 32.43
CA ARG A 37 19.60 18.22 32.66
C ARG A 37 19.18 17.27 31.55
N PRO A 38 18.67 16.07 31.85
CA PRO A 38 18.01 15.26 30.83
C PRO A 38 16.78 16.02 30.36
N HIS A 39 16.81 16.51 29.11
CA HIS A 39 15.61 16.98 28.44
C HIS A 39 14.68 15.78 28.25
N VAL A 40 13.71 15.63 29.15
CA VAL A 40 12.60 14.68 28.97
C VAL A 40 11.74 15.22 27.84
N VAL A 41 11.89 14.64 26.65
CA VAL A 41 10.99 14.88 25.53
C VAL A 41 9.67 14.16 25.85
N PRO A 42 8.52 14.85 25.98
CA PRO A 42 7.25 14.15 26.16
C PRO A 42 6.97 13.34 24.89
N GLN A 43 6.95 12.01 25.01
CA GLN A 43 6.51 11.16 23.91
C GLN A 43 4.99 11.30 23.78
N ALA A 44 4.54 11.96 22.71
CA ALA A 44 3.13 11.99 22.36
C ALA A 44 2.70 10.61 21.87
N THR A 45 1.99 9.85 22.71
CA THR A 45 1.39 8.58 22.32
C THR A 45 0.20 8.85 21.39
N VAL A 46 0.35 8.50 20.10
CA VAL A 46 -0.76 8.50 19.15
C VAL A 46 -1.62 7.27 19.40
N VAL A 47 -2.81 7.47 19.95
CA VAL A 47 -3.82 6.41 20.08
C VAL A 47 -4.51 6.25 18.73
N VAL A 48 -4.15 5.21 17.98
CA VAL A 48 -4.84 4.83 16.75
C VAL A 48 -6.18 4.21 17.15
N LEU A 49 -7.27 4.97 17.01
CA LEU A 49 -8.62 4.47 17.22
C LEU A 49 -8.98 3.54 16.05
N VAL A 50 -8.80 2.23 16.22
CA VAL A 50 -9.25 1.23 15.24
C VAL A 50 -10.78 1.19 15.29
N PRO A 51 -11.50 1.48 14.19
CA PRO A 51 -12.96 1.40 14.19
C PRO A 51 -13.41 -0.04 14.46
N PRO A 52 -14.54 -0.24 15.15
CA PRO A 52 -15.06 -1.59 15.39
C PRO A 52 -15.43 -2.24 14.04
N PHE A 53 -14.93 -3.46 13.83
CA PHE A 53 -15.36 -4.30 12.73
C PHE A 53 -16.85 -4.62 12.92
N ILE A 54 -17.71 -4.00 12.10
CA ILE A 54 -19.11 -4.41 12.02
C ILE A 54 -19.16 -5.63 11.08
N PRO A 55 -19.50 -6.83 11.59
CA PRO A 55 -19.65 -7.99 10.72
C PRO A 55 -20.75 -7.71 9.70
N GLN A 56 -20.42 -7.72 8.42
CA GLN A 56 -21.43 -7.71 7.36
C GLN A 56 -22.30 -8.97 7.51
N PRO A 57 -23.64 -8.86 7.42
CA PRO A 57 -24.52 -10.02 7.43
C PRO A 57 -24.04 -11.02 6.37
N ALA A 58 -23.84 -12.28 6.78
CA ALA A 58 -23.46 -13.34 5.86
C ALA A 58 -24.50 -13.40 4.73
N ALA A 59 -24.05 -13.26 3.49
CA ALA A 59 -24.87 -13.58 2.33
C ALA A 59 -25.37 -15.03 2.48
N PRO A 60 -26.62 -15.34 2.10
CA PRO A 60 -27.14 -16.70 2.18
C PRO A 60 -26.22 -17.67 1.44
N PRO A 61 -26.09 -18.92 1.94
CA PRO A 61 -25.21 -19.90 1.32
C PRO A 61 -25.65 -20.14 -0.13
N ALA A 62 -24.70 -19.98 -1.06
CA ALA A 62 -24.91 -20.39 -2.45
C ALA A 62 -25.22 -21.89 -2.50
N PRO A 63 -26.06 -22.35 -3.45
CA PRO A 63 -26.35 -23.77 -3.60
C PRO A 63 -25.06 -24.58 -3.84
N PRO A 64 -25.03 -25.86 -3.41
CA PRO A 64 -23.84 -26.69 -3.57
C PRO A 64 -23.49 -26.81 -5.07
N PRO A 65 -22.20 -26.67 -5.43
CA PRO A 65 -21.78 -26.89 -6.81
C PRO A 65 -22.05 -28.35 -7.20
N PRO A 66 -22.40 -28.61 -8.47
CA PRO A 66 -22.56 -29.99 -8.95
C PRO A 66 -21.24 -30.77 -8.81
N PRO A 67 -21.29 -32.11 -8.66
CA PRO A 67 -20.10 -32.95 -8.52
C PRO A 67 -19.16 -32.74 -9.71
N GLN A 68 -17.93 -32.30 -9.41
CA GLN A 68 -16.90 -32.03 -10.42
C GLN A 68 -16.34 -33.36 -10.96
N ALA A 69 -16.66 -33.65 -12.22
CA ALA A 69 -15.97 -34.69 -12.98
C ALA A 69 -14.48 -34.30 -13.14
N ALA A 70 -13.58 -35.30 -13.09
CA ALA A 70 -12.15 -35.11 -13.29
C ALA A 70 -11.88 -34.33 -14.58
N ALA A 71 -11.20 -33.20 -14.46
CA ALA A 71 -10.97 -32.28 -15.57
C ALA A 71 -10.02 -32.90 -16.61
N ALA A 72 -10.51 -33.04 -17.84
CA ALA A 72 -9.69 -33.27 -19.02
C ALA A 72 -8.71 -32.09 -19.23
N PRO A 73 -7.62 -32.26 -20.02
CA PRO A 73 -6.67 -31.18 -20.28
C PRO A 73 -7.39 -30.00 -20.92
N ARG A 74 -7.47 -28.88 -20.19
CA ARG A 74 -8.13 -27.67 -20.69
C ARG A 74 -7.16 -26.93 -21.61
N PRO A 75 -7.58 -26.49 -22.81
CA PRO A 75 -6.77 -25.63 -23.64
C PRO A 75 -6.39 -24.37 -22.85
N ALA A 76 -5.13 -23.94 -22.99
CA ALA A 76 -4.61 -22.75 -22.33
C ALA A 76 -5.52 -21.56 -22.67
N ALA A 77 -6.19 -21.01 -21.66
CA ALA A 77 -6.98 -19.79 -21.84
C ALA A 77 -6.07 -18.70 -22.41
N THR A 78 -6.50 -18.06 -23.50
CA THR A 78 -5.83 -16.89 -24.07
C THR A 78 -5.77 -15.83 -22.99
N VAL A 79 -4.59 -15.67 -22.39
CA VAL A 79 -4.32 -14.66 -21.37
C VAL A 79 -4.52 -13.30 -22.04
N ALA A 80 -5.59 -12.57 -21.71
CA ALA A 80 -5.63 -11.14 -22.03
C ALA A 80 -4.32 -10.55 -21.47
N THR A 81 -3.45 -9.99 -22.31
CA THR A 81 -2.03 -9.76 -22.02
C THR A 81 -1.71 -8.34 -21.54
N GLY A 82 -2.70 -7.45 -21.42
CA GLY A 82 -2.46 -6.02 -21.24
C GLY A 82 -2.69 -5.45 -19.83
N ASP A 83 -3.38 -6.15 -18.93
CA ASP A 83 -3.71 -5.61 -17.61
C ASP A 83 -2.73 -6.06 -16.51
N VAL A 84 -2.77 -5.39 -15.35
CA VAL A 84 -1.96 -5.76 -14.17
C VAL A 84 -2.15 -7.24 -13.80
N TRP A 85 -3.37 -7.75 -13.97
CA TRP A 85 -3.72 -9.14 -13.66
C TRP A 85 -3.13 -10.15 -14.65
N ALA A 86 -2.99 -9.79 -15.91
CA ALA A 86 -2.25 -10.55 -16.91
C ALA A 86 -0.78 -10.70 -16.55
N ARG A 87 -0.15 -9.58 -16.21
CA ARG A 87 1.25 -9.54 -15.83
C ARG A 87 1.50 -10.30 -14.54
N LEU A 88 0.57 -10.22 -13.59
CA LEU A 88 0.59 -11.03 -12.38
C LEU A 88 0.56 -12.52 -12.72
N ARG A 89 -0.42 -12.99 -13.50
CA ARG A 89 -0.51 -14.41 -13.90
C ARG A 89 0.72 -14.90 -14.66
N ALA A 90 1.26 -14.06 -15.54
CA ALA A 90 2.48 -14.38 -16.27
C ALA A 90 3.68 -14.52 -15.32
N CYS A 91 3.77 -13.69 -14.28
CA CYS A 91 4.81 -13.78 -13.27
C CYS A 91 4.64 -14.99 -12.35
N GLU A 92 3.40 -15.30 -11.94
CA GLU A 92 3.10 -16.43 -11.05
C GLU A 92 3.50 -17.77 -11.67
N SER A 93 3.45 -17.89 -13.01
CA SER A 93 3.95 -19.00 -13.86
C SER A 93 3.45 -20.42 -13.49
N PRO A 94 3.10 -21.28 -14.48
CA PRO A 94 2.51 -22.59 -14.22
C PRO A 94 3.54 -23.68 -13.91
N THR A 95 4.61 -23.40 -13.15
CA THR A 95 5.42 -24.47 -12.54
C THR A 95 4.61 -25.11 -11.42
N ASN A 96 3.60 -25.86 -11.85
CA ASN A 96 2.75 -26.77 -11.11
C ASN A 96 3.62 -27.90 -10.54
N GLY A 97 4.39 -27.61 -9.50
CA GLY A 97 5.15 -28.63 -8.78
C GLY A 97 4.51 -29.04 -7.45
N GLY A 98 3.57 -28.24 -6.93
CA GLY A 98 3.03 -28.40 -5.59
C GLY A 98 1.52 -28.56 -5.58
N THR A 99 1.02 -29.57 -4.88
CA THR A 99 -0.42 -29.79 -4.63
C THR A 99 -1.09 -28.69 -3.79
N ARG A 100 -0.29 -27.82 -3.16
CA ARG A 100 -0.73 -26.81 -2.20
C ARG A 100 -1.36 -25.55 -2.81
N TYR A 101 -0.86 -25.11 -3.95
CA TYR A 101 -1.30 -23.89 -4.63
C TYR A 101 -1.85 -24.24 -6.01
N ARG A 102 -2.95 -23.58 -6.40
CA ARG A 102 -3.81 -24.01 -7.51
C ARG A 102 -4.17 -22.83 -8.41
N GLY A 103 -4.31 -23.09 -9.70
CA GLY A 103 -4.77 -22.10 -10.69
C GLY A 103 -3.73 -21.03 -11.04
N TYR A 104 -4.12 -20.08 -11.88
CA TYR A 104 -3.23 -19.06 -12.46
C TYR A 104 -2.67 -18.06 -11.45
N TYR A 105 -3.34 -17.91 -10.30
CA TYR A 105 -2.96 -16.98 -9.22
C TYR A 105 -2.39 -17.70 -8.00
N GLN A 106 -2.12 -19.01 -8.11
CA GLN A 106 -1.52 -19.80 -7.04
C GLN A 106 -2.31 -19.73 -5.73
N PHE A 107 -3.63 -19.92 -5.79
CA PHE A 107 -4.47 -19.91 -4.59
C PHE A 107 -4.24 -21.16 -3.73
N SER A 108 -4.19 -20.98 -2.41
CA SER A 108 -4.49 -22.08 -1.49
C SER A 108 -6.01 -22.32 -1.43
N ALA A 109 -6.45 -23.53 -1.05
CA ALA A 109 -7.88 -23.81 -0.88
C ALA A 109 -8.56 -22.89 0.15
N ALA A 110 -7.86 -22.57 1.25
CA ALA A 110 -8.36 -21.66 2.28
C ALA A 110 -8.50 -20.22 1.75
N THR A 111 -7.49 -19.73 1.02
CA THR A 111 -7.52 -18.40 0.42
C THR A 111 -8.63 -18.29 -0.63
N TRP A 112 -8.80 -19.31 -1.46
CA TRP A 112 -9.88 -19.41 -2.45
C TRP A 112 -11.26 -19.29 -1.79
N ALA A 113 -11.50 -20.07 -0.73
CA ALA A 113 -12.73 -19.98 0.04
C ALA A 113 -12.92 -18.59 0.67
N SER A 114 -11.84 -17.98 1.20
CA SER A 114 -11.91 -16.63 1.79
C SER A 114 -12.25 -15.53 0.78
N ALA A 115 -11.92 -15.75 -0.50
CA ALA A 115 -12.30 -14.86 -1.61
C ALA A 115 -13.71 -15.16 -2.16
N GLY A 116 -14.42 -16.14 -1.58
CA GLY A 116 -15.76 -16.56 -2.00
C GLY A 116 -15.77 -17.59 -3.13
N GLY A 117 -14.64 -18.25 -3.40
CA GLY A 117 -14.56 -19.36 -4.34
C GLY A 117 -15.00 -20.69 -3.72
N THR A 118 -15.46 -21.62 -4.55
CA THR A 118 -15.83 -22.99 -4.16
C THR A 118 -15.09 -24.02 -5.02
N GLY A 119 -14.89 -25.24 -4.53
CA GLY A 119 -14.19 -26.29 -5.27
C GLY A 119 -12.69 -26.02 -5.48
N ASP A 120 -12.08 -26.70 -6.45
CA ASP A 120 -10.66 -26.52 -6.81
C ASP A 120 -10.44 -25.23 -7.62
N PRO A 121 -9.55 -24.31 -7.17
CA PRO A 121 -9.23 -23.08 -7.92
C PRO A 121 -8.72 -23.37 -9.33
N ALA A 122 -8.00 -24.48 -9.52
CA ALA A 122 -7.49 -24.88 -10.84
C ALA A 122 -8.62 -25.32 -11.81
N GLY A 123 -9.78 -25.72 -11.28
CA GLY A 123 -10.96 -26.09 -12.07
C GLY A 123 -11.83 -24.90 -12.48
N ALA A 124 -11.71 -23.76 -11.80
CA ALA A 124 -12.46 -22.54 -12.07
C ALA A 124 -12.03 -21.88 -13.39
N SER A 125 -12.93 -21.11 -14.01
CA SER A 125 -12.59 -20.35 -15.22
C SER A 125 -11.53 -19.28 -14.92
N LEU A 126 -10.78 -18.85 -15.94
CA LEU A 126 -9.80 -17.77 -15.77
C LEU A 126 -10.47 -16.49 -15.25
N GLU A 127 -11.67 -16.19 -15.74
CA GLU A 127 -12.45 -15.03 -15.31
C GLU A 127 -12.84 -15.12 -13.84
N GLU A 128 -13.31 -16.29 -13.38
CA GLU A 128 -13.63 -16.50 -11.97
C GLU A 128 -12.38 -16.39 -11.10
N GLN A 129 -11.27 -17.01 -11.52
CA GLN A 129 -10.00 -16.92 -10.82
C GLN A 129 -9.52 -15.47 -10.70
N THR A 130 -9.69 -14.68 -11.76
CA THR A 130 -9.35 -13.24 -11.77
C THR A 130 -10.26 -12.45 -10.83
N ALA A 131 -11.57 -12.71 -10.84
CA ALA A 131 -12.52 -12.06 -9.95
C ALA A 131 -12.23 -12.37 -8.47
N ARG A 132 -11.84 -13.61 -8.15
CA ARG A 132 -11.41 -13.98 -6.79
C ARG A 132 -10.09 -13.33 -6.42
N ALA A 133 -9.15 -13.20 -7.36
CA ALA A 133 -7.87 -12.52 -7.11
C ALA A 133 -8.08 -11.04 -6.80
N GLN A 134 -8.96 -10.38 -7.55
CA GLN A 134 -9.39 -9.00 -7.30
C GLN A 134 -10.09 -8.85 -5.96
N THR A 135 -11.00 -9.77 -5.62
CA THR A 135 -11.67 -9.76 -4.31
C THR A 135 -10.67 -9.90 -3.16
N LEU A 136 -9.70 -10.82 -3.30
CA LEU A 136 -8.65 -11.02 -2.31
C LEU A 136 -7.77 -9.78 -2.16
N ALA A 137 -7.35 -9.16 -3.27
CA ALA A 137 -6.57 -7.92 -3.29
C ALA A 137 -7.34 -6.69 -2.78
N ALA A 138 -8.67 -6.69 -2.86
CA ALA A 138 -9.48 -5.62 -2.28
C ALA A 138 -9.61 -5.80 -0.76
N ARG A 139 -9.67 -7.04 -0.28
CA ARG A 139 -9.80 -7.37 1.15
C ARG A 139 -8.47 -7.38 1.89
N SER A 140 -7.37 -7.59 1.17
CA SER A 140 -6.01 -7.73 1.69
C SER A 140 -5.05 -7.00 0.78
N ASP A 141 -3.93 -6.50 1.30
CA ASP A 141 -2.93 -5.86 0.45
C ASP A 141 -2.39 -6.84 -0.61
N PRO A 142 -2.50 -6.54 -1.93
CA PRO A 142 -1.97 -7.41 -2.97
C PRO A 142 -0.43 -7.54 -2.94
N TYR A 143 0.29 -6.58 -2.35
CA TYR A 143 1.73 -6.73 -2.05
C TYR A 143 2.00 -7.85 -1.04
N HIS A 144 1.04 -8.18 -0.19
CA HIS A 144 1.19 -9.31 0.74
C HIS A 144 0.75 -10.63 0.11
N GLN A 145 -0.25 -10.62 -0.78
CA GLN A 145 -0.74 -11.83 -1.44
C GLN A 145 0.24 -12.37 -2.47
N TRP A 146 0.85 -11.48 -3.26
CA TRP A 146 1.84 -11.82 -4.28
C TRP A 146 3.10 -10.97 -4.12
N PRO A 147 3.90 -11.18 -3.05
CA PRO A 147 4.99 -10.27 -2.67
C PRO A 147 6.10 -10.13 -3.70
N VAL A 148 6.29 -11.16 -4.53
CA VAL A 148 7.29 -11.14 -5.61
C VAL A 148 6.69 -10.62 -6.91
N CYS A 149 5.48 -11.04 -7.24
CA CYS A 149 4.91 -10.83 -8.56
C CYS A 149 4.01 -9.61 -8.65
N TRP A 150 3.34 -9.18 -7.59
CA TRP A 150 2.57 -7.93 -7.60
C TRP A 150 3.44 -6.70 -7.92
N PRO A 151 4.63 -6.50 -7.32
CA PRO A 151 5.50 -5.38 -7.69
C PRO A 151 5.96 -5.42 -9.14
N ARG A 152 6.09 -6.60 -9.75
CA ARG A 152 6.45 -6.77 -11.17
C ARG A 152 5.25 -6.48 -12.06
N ALA A 153 4.09 -6.97 -11.63
CA ALA A 153 2.82 -6.81 -12.31
C ALA A 153 2.36 -5.37 -12.39
N VAL A 154 2.69 -4.50 -11.44
CA VAL A 154 2.32 -3.07 -11.49
C VAL A 154 3.35 -2.18 -12.22
N ARG A 155 4.61 -2.62 -12.35
CA ARG A 155 5.71 -1.84 -12.94
C ARG A 155 5.92 -2.06 -14.45
N GLY A 156 5.37 -3.14 -15.00
CA GLY A 156 5.49 -3.44 -16.43
C GLY A 156 4.63 -2.59 -17.36
#